data_AF-A0A9D7M8P3-F1
#
_entry.id   AF-A0A9D7M8P3-F1
#
_cell.length_a   1.000
_cell.length_b   1.000
_cell.length_c   1.000
_cell.angle_alpha   90.00
_cell.angle_beta   90.00
_cell.angle_gamma   90.00
#
_symmetry.space_group_name_H-M   'P 1'
#
loop_
_entity.id
_entity.type
_entity.pdbx_description
1 polymer ?
#
loop_
_entity_poly.entity_id
_entity_poly.type
_entity_poly.pdbx_seq_one_letter_code
_entity_poly.pdbx_strand_id
1 'polypeptide(L)' 'MNTSALTLMVVTMLTVTSITLYFFWLVLKTPPRQEPDSYVDNDDELR' A
#
# COMPACT_ATOMS: atom_id res chain seq x y z
N MET A 1 20.68 29.70 -8.46
CA MET A 1 19.60 28.70 -8.62
C MET A 1 18.28 29.43 -8.68
N ASN A 2 17.46 29.16 -9.70
CA ASN A 2 16.16 29.82 -9.83
C ASN A 2 15.24 29.30 -8.72
N THR A 3 14.68 30.21 -7.92
CA THR A 3 13.79 29.88 -6.80
C THR A 3 12.64 28.97 -7.25
N SER A 4 12.08 29.23 -8.44
CA SER A 4 11.03 28.41 -9.05
C SER A 4 11.42 26.95 -9.25
N ALA A 5 12.67 26.68 -9.64
CA ALA A 5 13.16 25.31 -9.84
C ALA A 5 13.31 24.57 -8.50
N LEU A 6 13.80 25.26 -7.46
CA LEU A 6 13.91 24.70 -6.12
C LEU A 6 12.54 24.40 -5.52
N THR A 7 11.57 25.32 -5.67
CA THR A 7 10.20 25.12 -5.21
C THR A 7 9.55 23.91 -5.88
N LEU A 8 9.66 23.79 -7.22
CA LEU A 8 9.09 22.66 -7.94
C LEU A 8 9.67 21.33 -7.47
N MET A 9 10.99 21.28 -7.28
CA MET A 9 11.70 20.08 -6.81
C MET A 9 11.24 19.66 -5.40
N VAL A 10 11.14 20.60 -4.46
CA VAL A 10 10.71 20.30 -3.09
C VAL A 10 9.24 19.86 -3.07
N VAL A 11 8.37 20.51 -3.86
CA VAL A 11 6.95 20.13 -3.94
C VAL A 11 6.81 18.72 -4.48
N THR A 12 7.46 18.37 -5.59
CA THR A 12 7.38 17.00 -6.13
C THR A 12 7.91 15.96 -5.15
N MET A 13 9.04 16.24 -4.49
CA MET A 13 9.59 15.34 -3.46
C MET A 13 8.60 15.11 -2.32
N LEU A 14 7.99 16.18 -1.79
CA LEU A 14 7.00 16.06 -0.71
C LEU A 14 5.76 15.31 -1.17
N THR A 15 5.25 15.60 -2.37
CA THR A 15 4.06 14.91 -2.91
C THR A 15 4.29 13.41 -3.04
N VAL A 16 5.38 12.99 -3.67
CA VAL A 16 5.70 11.56 -3.82
C VAL A 16 5.87 10.92 -2.44
N THR A 17 6.63 11.54 -1.55
CA THR A 17 6.86 11.03 -0.19
C THR A 17 5.56 10.87 0.59
N SER A 18 4.65 11.84 0.53
CA SER A 18 3.35 11.76 1.20
C SER A 18 2.48 10.63 0.64
N ILE A 19 2.45 10.45 -0.68
CA ILE A 19 1.70 9.36 -1.31
C ILE A 19 2.28 7.99 -0.89
N THR A 20 3.60 7.85 -0.89
CA THR A 20 4.26 6.62 -0.44
C THR A 20 3.92 6.31 1.02
N LEU A 21 4.04 7.29 1.92
CA LEU A 21 3.68 7.11 3.33
C LEU A 21 2.21 6.73 3.51
N TYR A 22 1.30 7.31 2.72
CA TYR A 22 -0.11 6.97 2.75
C TYR A 22 -0.36 5.50 2.40
N PHE A 23 0.23 4.98 1.31
CA PHE A 23 0.06 3.58 0.94
C PHE A 23 0.72 2.62 1.92
N PHE A 24 1.88 2.97 2.47
CA PHE A 24 2.51 2.16 3.53
C PHE A 24 1.62 2.09 4.77
N TRP A 25 1.07 3.23 5.20
CA TRP A 25 0.12 3.27 6.30
C TRP A 25 -1.13 2.43 6.00
N LEU A 26 -1.66 2.54 4.78
CA LEU A 26 -2.80 1.75 4.33
C LEU A 26 -2.49 0.24 4.39
N VAL A 27 -1.34 -0.20 3.90
CA VAL A 27 -0.94 -1.62 3.95
C VAL A 27 -0.81 -2.13 5.38
N LEU A 28 -0.21 -1.34 6.28
CA LEU A 28 -0.04 -1.73 7.68
C LEU A 28 -1.35 -1.75 8.49
N LYS A 29 -2.35 -0.97 8.07
CA LYS A 29 -3.62 -0.82 8.78
C LYS A 29 -4.78 -1.60 8.17
N THR A 30 -4.69 -1.98 6.91
CA THR A 30 -5.76 -2.75 6.26
C THR A 30 -5.78 -4.14 6.87
N PRO A 31 -6.88 -4.55 7.53
CA PRO A 31 -6.98 -5.90 8.06
C PRO A 31 -6.87 -6.90 6.89
N PRO A 32 -6.24 -8.07 7.11
CA PRO A 32 -6.18 -9.11 6.09
C PRO A 32 -7.61 -9.42 5.65
N ARG A 33 -7.83 -9.38 4.33
CA ARG A 33 -9.12 -9.81 3.77
C ARG A 33 -9.30 -11.26 4.18
N GLN A 34 -10.43 -11.61 4.79
CA GLN A 34 -10.78 -13.02 4.94
C GLN A 34 -10.90 -13.60 3.53
N GLU A 35 -9.91 -14.39 3.16
CA GLU A 35 -9.97 -15.17 1.94
C GLU A 35 -10.86 -16.39 2.22
N PRO A 36 -11.76 -16.77 1.29
CA PRO A 36 -12.47 -18.04 1.40
C PRO A 36 -11.43 -19.16 1.46
N ASP A 37 -11.65 -20.13 2.34
CA ASP A 37 -10.73 -21.25 2.52
C ASP A 37 -10.56 -22.01 1.19
N SER A 38 -9.33 -22.01 0.67
CA SER A 38 -8.99 -22.66 -0.59
C SER A 38 -9.08 -24.19 -0.53
N TYR A 39 -9.16 -24.77 0.68
CA TYR A 39 -9.27 -26.21 0.91
C TYR A 39 -10.69 -26.66 1.29
N VAL A 40 -11.68 -25.75 1.28
CA VAL A 40 -13.07 -26.07 1.68
C VAL A 40 -13.67 -27.24 0.88
N ASP A 41 -13.28 -27.39 -0.39
CA ASP A 41 -13.76 -28.46 -1.28
C ASP A 41 -13.14 -29.83 -0.95
N ASN A 42 -12.06 -29.87 -0.17
CA ASN A 42 -11.28 -31.06 0.18
C ASN A 42 -11.34 -31.41 1.67
N ASP A 43 -12.00 -30.60 2.50
CA ASP A 43 -12.12 -30.82 3.95
C ASP A 43 -12.75 -32.18 4.31
N ASP A 44 -13.63 -32.70 3.43
CA ASP A 44 -14.33 -33.98 3.61
C ASP A 44 -13.64 -35.19 2.95
N GLU A 45 -12.48 -35.02 2.29
CA GLU A 45 -11.73 -36.16 1.73
C GLU A 45 -11.10 -37.00 2.85
N LEU A 46 -11.70 -38.16 3.11
CA LEU A 46 -11.17 -39.19 4.02
C LEU A 46 -9.77 -39.63 3.56
N ARG A 47 -8.74 -39.31 4.37
CA ARG A 47 -7.34 -39.76 4.20
C ARG A 47 -7.15 -41.26 4.39
#